data_AF-A0A0F7TPT3-F1
#
_entry.id   AF-A0A0F7TPT3-F1
#
_cell.length_a   1.000
_cell.length_b   1.000
_cell.length_c   1.000
_cell.angle_alpha   90.00
_cell.angle_beta   90.00
_cell.angle_gamma   90.00
#
_symmetry.space_group_name_H-M   'P 1'
#
loop_
_entity.id
_entity.type
_entity.pdbx_description
1 polymer ?
#
loop_
_entity_poly.entity_id
_entity_poly.type
_entity_poly.pdbx_seq_one_letter_code
_entity_poly.pdbx_strand_id
1 'polypeptide(L)' 'MTKSSQCGASGCTPSPIVNKMPGVRCPNCAAKGQEVWVIPGKSCHVCHTPCA' A
#
# COMPACT_ATOMS: atom_id res chain seq x y z
N MET A 1 18.66 45.84 -8.42
CA MET A 1 19.11 45.05 -7.23
C MET A 1 17.90 44.30 -6.67
N THR A 2 17.39 43.31 -7.40
CA THR A 2 16.19 42.56 -6.96
C THR A 2 16.65 41.34 -6.20
N LYS A 3 16.45 41.40 -4.89
CA LYS A 3 16.74 40.35 -3.91
C LYS A 3 15.68 39.25 -3.99
N SER A 4 16.06 38.09 -3.46
CA SER A 4 15.15 37.09 -2.90
C SER A 4 14.55 36.11 -3.91
N SER A 5 15.41 35.32 -4.56
CA SER A 5 15.00 34.06 -5.15
C SER A 5 15.47 32.89 -4.28
N GLN A 6 14.48 32.33 -3.58
CA GLN A 6 14.33 30.91 -3.24
C GLN A 6 14.75 30.52 -1.82
N CYS A 7 13.70 30.45 -0.99
CA CYS A 7 13.48 29.38 -0.04
C CYS A 7 13.92 28.01 -0.62
N GLY A 8 15.02 27.47 -0.09
CA GLY A 8 15.36 26.08 -0.27
C GLY A 8 14.44 25.22 0.58
N ALA A 9 13.32 24.77 0.02
CA ALA A 9 12.38 23.82 0.62
C ALA A 9 12.97 22.40 0.68
N SER A 10 14.21 22.27 1.11
CA SER A 10 14.89 20.99 1.36
C SER A 10 14.48 20.50 2.75
N GLY A 11 13.25 20.02 2.87
CA GLY A 11 12.75 19.52 4.15
C GLY A 11 11.35 18.93 4.14
N CYS A 12 10.61 19.00 3.03
CA CYS A 12 9.33 18.32 2.91
C CYS A 12 9.46 17.22 1.86
N THR A 13 10.22 16.17 2.16
CA THR A 13 9.90 14.88 1.56
C THR A 13 8.53 14.50 2.12
N PRO A 14 7.47 14.33 1.30
CA PRO A 14 6.37 13.51 1.76
C PRO A 14 7.02 12.14 1.96
N SER A 15 7.27 11.76 3.23
CA SER A 15 7.41 10.36 3.55
C SER A 15 6.27 9.68 2.82
N PRO A 16 6.51 8.63 2.00
CA PRO A 16 5.38 7.80 1.65
C PRO A 16 4.96 7.25 3.01
N ILE A 17 3.94 7.87 3.62
CA ILE A 17 2.95 7.14 4.36
C ILE A 17 2.52 6.12 3.33
N VAL A 18 3.23 5.00 3.29
CA VAL A 18 2.79 3.80 2.64
C VAL A 18 1.59 3.48 3.51
N ASN A 19 0.47 4.10 3.17
CA ASN A 19 -0.84 3.60 3.39
C ASN A 19 -0.84 2.34 2.54
N LYS A 20 -0.06 1.34 3.01
CA LYS A 20 -0.11 -0.04 2.63
C LYS A 20 -1.57 -0.28 2.81
N MET A 21 -2.32 -0.23 1.72
CA MET A 21 -3.69 -0.63 1.72
C MET A 21 -3.63 -1.99 2.43
N PRO A 22 -4.25 -2.14 3.63
CA PRO A 22 -4.03 -3.29 4.49
C PRO A 22 -4.82 -4.45 3.88
N GLY A 23 -4.47 -4.79 2.66
CA GLY A 23 -5.00 -5.84 1.84
C GLY A 23 -3.81 -6.69 1.47
N VAL A 24 -3.73 -7.89 2.02
CA VAL A 24 -2.82 -8.91 1.51
C VAL A 24 -3.52 -9.58 0.33
N ARG A 25 -2.86 -9.67 -0.82
CA ARG A 25 -3.39 -10.42 -1.96
C ARG A 25 -3.33 -11.90 -1.61
N CYS A 26 -4.45 -12.61 -1.69
CA CYS A 26 -4.47 -14.05 -1.43
C CYS A 26 -3.62 -14.79 -2.49
N PRO A 27 -2.51 -15.47 -2.12
CA PRO A 27 -1.66 -16.17 -3.08
C PRO A 27 -2.37 -17.36 -3.74
N ASN A 28 -3.29 -18.00 -3.01
CA ASN A 28 -4.04 -19.15 -3.51
C ASN A 28 -5.05 -18.72 -4.59
N CYS A 29 -5.78 -17.62 -4.37
CA CYS A 29 -6.66 -17.05 -5.40
C CYS A 29 -5.87 -16.50 -6.58
N ALA A 30 -4.72 -15.87 -6.33
CA ALA A 30 -3.83 -15.40 -7.40
C ALA A 30 -3.36 -16.56 -8.30
N ALA A 31 -3.03 -17.71 -7.72
CA ALA A 31 -2.67 -18.92 -8.47
C ALA A 31 -3.83 -19.49 -9.31
N LYS A 32 -5.07 -19.17 -8.96
CA LYS A 32 -6.28 -19.51 -9.74
C LYS A 32 -6.62 -18.45 -10.80
N GLY A 33 -5.87 -17.35 -10.86
CA GLY A 33 -6.16 -16.21 -11.74
C GLY A 33 -7.22 -15.25 -11.18
N GLN A 34 -7.57 -15.37 -9.89
CA GLN A 34 -8.50 -14.46 -9.22
C GLN A 34 -7.74 -13.43 -8.38
N GLU A 35 -8.03 -12.16 -8.61
CA GLU A 35 -7.42 -11.08 -7.84
C GLU A 35 -8.27 -10.73 -6.61
N VAL A 36 -7.95 -11.38 -5.49
CA VAL A 36 -8.68 -11.24 -4.23
C VAL A 36 -7.79 -10.57 -3.20
N TRP A 37 -8.29 -9.47 -2.65
CA TRP A 37 -7.65 -8.69 -1.60
C TRP A 37 -8.27 -9.03 -0.25
N VAL A 38 -7.43 -9.46 0.69
CA VAL A 38 -7.86 -9.99 1.98
C VAL A 38 -7.41 -9.06 3.10
N ILE A 39 -8.27 -8.84 4.08
CA ILE A 39 -7.93 -8.10 5.29
C ILE A 39 -6.94 -8.95 6.11
N PRO A 40 -5.73 -8.46 6.43
CA PRO A 40 -4.75 -9.17 7.22
C PRO A 40 -5.32 -9.52 8.59
N GLY A 41 -5.11 -10.76 9.03
CA GLY A 41 -5.72 -11.30 10.24
C GLY A 41 -7.11 -11.91 10.04
N LYS A 42 -7.65 -11.91 8.81
CA LYS A 42 -8.89 -12.62 8.44
C LYS A 42 -8.63 -13.60 7.29
N SER A 43 -9.43 -14.65 7.23
CA SER A 43 -9.40 -15.62 6.12
C SER A 43 -9.92 -14.99 4.83
N CYS A 44 -9.37 -15.43 3.70
CA CYS A 44 -9.83 -15.01 2.37
C CYS A 44 -11.32 -15.33 2.19
N HIS A 45 -12.13 -14.38 1.70
CA HIS A 45 -13.57 -14.59 1.55
C HIS A 45 -13.94 -15.57 0.41
N VAL A 46 -13.00 -15.91 -0.48
CA VAL A 46 -13.23 -16.81 -1.63
C VAL A 46 -12.83 -18.24 -1.31
N CYS A 47 -11.60 -18.42 -0.81
CA CYS A 47 -11.02 -19.73 -0.58
C CYS A 47 -10.92 -20.11 0.90
N HIS A 48 -11.33 -19.20 1.81
CA HIS A 48 -11.26 -19.34 3.27
C HIS A 48 -9.85 -19.66 3.80
N THR A 49 -8.82 -19.48 2.97
CA THR A 49 -7.42 -19.71 3.36
C THR A 49 -6.94 -18.54 4.23
N PRO A 50 -6.30 -18.79 5.38
CA PRO A 50 -5.71 -17.74 6.20
C PRO A 50 -4.61 -17.05 5.39
N CYS A 51 -4.79 -15.74 5.14
CA CYS A 51 -3.80 -14.92 4.47
C CYS A 51 -3.21 -13.99 5.54
N ALA A 52 -1.96 -14.28 5.93
CA ALA A 52 -1.19 -13.50 6.90
C ALA A 52 -0.19 -12.59 6.17
#